data_AF-A0A953YYW2-F1
#
_entry.id   AF-A0A953YYW2-F1
#
_cell.length_a   1.000
_cell.length_b   1.000
_cell.length_c   1.000
_cell.angle_alpha   90.00
_cell.angle_beta   90.00
_cell.angle_gamma   90.00
#
_symmetry.space_group_name_H-M   'P 1'
#
loop_
_entity.id
_entity.type
_entity.pdbx_description
1 polymer ?
#
loop_
_entity_poly.entity_id
_entity_poly.type
_entity_poly.pdbx_seq_one_letter_code
_entity_poly.pdbx_strand_id
1 'polypeptide(L)'
;MAKRDPKKAARNKLAKQLSDQINNLLPAVLKETGIETQSSLHGKYGGKFADYIDIKNAVIASPDHFISLYLEGFRREVIASKPDSANRRNYELLRRSKTLKEYLRLFLRRTYFRYYDALSKKRPKVEEATIWIGQQNASWGLLVTPRFNKVT
;
A
#
# COMPACT_ATOMS: atom_id res chain seq x y z
N MET A 1 -10.61 16.16 -24.52
CA MET A 1 -10.32 15.60 -23.18
C MET A 1 -11.09 14.30 -23.00
N ALA A 2 -10.43 13.21 -22.60
CA ALA A 2 -11.12 11.94 -22.34
C ALA A 2 -12.16 12.08 -21.21
N LYS A 3 -13.31 11.43 -21.36
CA LYS A 3 -14.40 11.45 -20.37
C LYS A 3 -13.90 10.83 -19.06
N ARG A 4 -14.10 11.52 -17.93
CA ARG A 4 -13.61 11.10 -16.61
C ARG A 4 -14.37 9.84 -16.16
N ASP A 5 -13.65 8.78 -15.75
CA ASP A 5 -14.28 7.57 -15.22
C ASP A 5 -15.04 7.88 -13.90
N PRO A 6 -16.37 7.72 -13.86
CA PRO A 6 -17.18 8.03 -12.69
C PRO A 6 -16.84 7.12 -11.49
N LYS A 7 -16.45 5.87 -11.73
CA LYS A 7 -16.08 4.92 -10.65
C LYS A 7 -14.77 5.34 -9.99
N LYS A 8 -13.80 5.81 -10.77
CA LYS A 8 -12.55 6.36 -10.25
C LYS A 8 -12.79 7.65 -9.47
N ALA A 9 -13.67 8.53 -9.96
CA ALA A 9 -14.05 9.74 -9.24
C ALA A 9 -14.71 9.45 -7.88
N ALA A 10 -15.64 8.48 -7.82
CA ALA A 10 -16.27 8.06 -6.59
C ALA A 10 -15.26 7.51 -5.56
N ARG A 11 -14.33 6.65 -5.99
CA ARG A 11 -13.25 6.11 -5.14
C ARG A 11 -12.35 7.23 -4.60
N ASN A 12 -11.98 8.19 -5.43
CA ASN A 12 -11.18 9.34 -5.00
C ASN A 12 -11.91 10.20 -3.97
N LYS A 13 -13.22 10.37 -4.11
CA LYS A 13 -14.07 11.07 -3.13
C LYS A 13 -14.04 10.34 -1.78
N LEU A 14 -14.21 9.02 -1.77
CA LEU A 14 -14.11 8.19 -0.55
C LEU A 14 -12.71 8.30 0.08
N ALA A 15 -11.65 8.21 -0.72
CA ALA A 15 -10.28 8.34 -0.22
C ALA A 15 -10.01 9.72 0.39
N LYS A 16 -10.63 10.78 -0.14
CA LYS A 16 -10.58 12.13 0.42
C LYS A 16 -11.31 12.19 1.78
N GLN A 17 -12.55 11.73 1.85
CA GLN A 17 -13.33 11.67 3.10
C GLN A 17 -12.59 10.91 4.20
N LEU A 18 -11.99 9.76 3.86
CA LEU A 18 -11.17 8.99 4.80
C LEU A 18 -9.91 9.75 5.22
N SER A 19 -9.31 10.54 4.32
CA SER A 19 -8.15 11.38 4.67
C SER A 19 -8.54 12.45 5.69
N ASP A 20 -9.71 13.07 5.53
CA ASP A 20 -10.21 14.08 6.47
C ASP A 20 -10.48 13.46 7.85
N GLN A 21 -11.11 12.28 7.90
CA GLN A 21 -11.31 11.54 9.15
C GLN A 21 -10.00 11.16 9.85
N ILE A 22 -9.02 10.70 9.09
CA ILE A 22 -7.68 10.38 9.59
C ILE A 22 -7.00 11.61 10.18
N ASN A 23 -7.07 12.75 9.48
CA ASN A 23 -6.46 14.01 9.93
C ASN A 23 -7.11 14.52 11.22
N ASN A 24 -8.42 14.33 11.38
CA ASN A 24 -9.13 14.69 12.61
C ASN A 24 -8.74 13.81 13.81
N LEU A 25 -8.49 12.51 13.57
CA LEU A 25 -8.08 11.58 14.63
C LEU A 25 -6.58 11.65 14.95
N LEU A 26 -5.76 12.11 14.01
CA LEU A 26 -4.30 12.10 14.11
C LEU A 26 -3.78 12.76 15.41
N PRO A 27 -4.23 13.96 15.82
CA PRO A 27 -3.73 14.60 17.05
C PRO A 27 -4.00 13.76 18.29
N ALA A 28 -5.18 13.14 18.38
CA ALA A 28 -5.55 12.28 19.50
C ALA A 28 -4.68 11.02 19.55
N VAL A 29 -4.42 10.41 18.39
CA VAL A 29 -3.56 9.22 18.28
C VAL A 29 -2.11 9.54 18.68
N LEU A 30 -1.55 10.64 18.21
CA LEU A 30 -0.17 11.01 18.57
C LEU A 30 -0.04 11.27 20.08
N LYS A 31 -1.03 11.95 20.68
CA LYS A 31 -1.08 12.18 22.12
C LYS A 31 -1.20 10.89 22.94
N GLU A 32 -2.06 9.96 22.52
CA GLU A 32 -2.31 8.71 23.25
C GLU A 32 -1.16 7.70 23.11
N THR A 33 -0.54 7.63 21.93
CA THR A 33 0.52 6.65 21.64
C THR A 33 1.92 7.15 22.01
N GLY A 34 2.08 8.44 22.28
CA GLY A 34 3.39 9.07 22.52
C GLY A 34 4.29 9.09 21.29
N ILE A 35 3.72 8.88 20.09
CA ILE A 35 4.47 8.94 18.83
C ILE A 35 4.58 10.41 18.42
N GLU A 36 5.81 10.88 18.20
CA GLU A 36 6.09 12.30 17.97
C GLU A 36 5.52 12.85 16.65
N THR A 37 5.53 12.03 15.59
CA THR A 37 5.19 12.51 14.24
C THR A 37 4.32 11.53 13.46
N GLN A 38 3.52 12.09 12.55
CA GLN A 38 2.74 11.31 11.58
C GLN A 38 3.63 10.38 10.74
N SER A 39 4.82 10.85 10.35
CA SER A 39 5.77 10.06 9.56
C SER A 39 6.26 8.83 10.33
N SER A 40 6.53 8.96 11.63
CA SER A 40 6.89 7.82 12.49
C SER A 40 5.73 6.82 12.61
N LEU A 41 4.50 7.32 12.78
CA LEU A 41 3.30 6.48 12.81
C LEU A 41 3.12 5.70 11.48
N HIS A 42 3.31 6.38 10.35
CA HIS A 42 3.24 5.76 9.02
C HIS A 42 4.41 4.81 8.76
N GLY A 43 5.60 5.07 9.30
CA GLY A 43 6.72 4.13 9.24
C GLY A 43 6.44 2.84 10.01
N LYS A 44 5.84 2.96 11.21
CA LYS A 44 5.52 1.82 12.08
C LYS A 44 4.43 0.90 11.51
N TYR A 45 3.39 1.46 10.89
CA TYR A 45 2.20 0.70 10.43
C TYR A 45 1.96 0.70 8.91
N GLY A 46 2.63 1.56 8.16
CA GLY A 46 2.41 1.74 6.71
C GLY A 46 3.61 1.36 5.83
N GLY A 47 4.80 1.16 6.40
CA GLY A 47 6.00 0.80 5.63
C GLY A 47 6.08 -0.68 5.24
N LYS A 48 5.33 -1.56 5.91
CA LYS A 48 5.57 -3.01 5.91
C LYS A 48 4.49 -3.83 5.18
N PHE A 49 3.77 -3.21 4.26
CA PHE A 49 2.69 -3.90 3.52
C PHE A 49 3.18 -5.13 2.75
N ALA A 50 4.36 -5.04 2.14
CA ALA A 50 4.95 -6.15 1.38
C ALA A 50 5.39 -7.32 2.27
N ASP A 51 5.69 -7.05 3.54
CA ASP A 51 6.10 -8.07 4.51
C ASP A 51 4.88 -8.85 5.03
N TYR A 52 3.72 -8.19 5.13
CA TYR A 52 2.51 -8.77 5.72
C TYR A 52 1.56 -9.38 4.70
N ILE A 53 1.56 -8.86 3.47
CA ILE A 53 0.64 -9.25 2.42
C ILE A 53 1.42 -9.68 1.19
N ASP A 54 1.10 -10.84 0.65
CA ASP A 54 1.57 -11.25 -0.67
C ASP A 54 0.83 -10.48 -1.77
N ILE A 55 1.19 -9.21 -1.92
CA ILE A 55 0.60 -8.28 -2.91
C ILE A 55 0.94 -8.73 -4.34
N LYS A 56 1.92 -9.61 -4.54
CA LYS A 56 2.32 -10.09 -5.87
C LYS A 56 1.30 -11.07 -6.42
N ASN A 57 0.82 -11.99 -5.59
CA ASN A 57 -0.08 -13.06 -6.01
C ASN A 57 -1.55 -12.83 -5.61
N ALA A 58 -1.81 -12.10 -4.52
CA ALA A 58 -3.15 -11.91 -4.01
C ALA A 58 -3.96 -10.90 -4.83
N VAL A 59 -5.19 -11.28 -5.21
CA VAL A 59 -6.20 -10.36 -5.75
C VAL A 59 -7.12 -9.94 -4.62
N ILE A 60 -7.09 -8.65 -4.27
CA ILE A 60 -7.79 -8.11 -3.11
C ILE A 60 -9.01 -7.30 -3.57
N ALA A 61 -10.18 -7.94 -3.51
CA ALA A 61 -11.42 -7.40 -4.05
C ALA A 61 -12.16 -6.41 -3.12
N SER A 62 -11.81 -6.33 -1.84
CA SER A 62 -12.47 -5.44 -0.88
C SER A 62 -11.52 -4.80 0.14
N PRO A 63 -11.88 -3.63 0.70
CA PRO A 63 -11.10 -3.00 1.76
C PRO A 63 -11.02 -3.86 3.03
N ASP A 64 -12.09 -4.58 3.39
CA ASP A 64 -12.08 -5.43 4.58
C ASP A 64 -11.17 -6.64 4.39
N HIS A 65 -11.13 -7.23 3.19
CA HIS A 65 -10.18 -8.29 2.86
C HIS A 65 -8.72 -7.79 2.97
N PHE A 66 -8.45 -6.57 2.49
CA PHE A 66 -7.13 -5.94 2.64
C PHE A 66 -6.72 -5.78 4.11
N ILE A 67 -7.65 -5.32 4.95
CA ILE A 67 -7.42 -5.13 6.38
C ILE A 67 -7.16 -6.47 7.07
N SER A 68 -7.95 -7.51 6.76
CA SER A 68 -7.75 -8.85 7.34
C SER A 68 -6.37 -9.42 6.99
N LEU A 69 -5.97 -9.37 5.72
CA LEU A 69 -4.64 -9.84 5.29
C LEU A 69 -3.52 -9.09 6.00
N TYR A 70 -3.65 -7.76 6.13
CA TYR A 70 -2.68 -6.94 6.87
C TYR A 70 -2.57 -7.38 8.33
N LEU A 71 -3.70 -7.52 9.03
CA LEU A 71 -3.73 -7.86 10.46
C LEU A 71 -3.25 -9.28 10.72
N GLU A 72 -3.57 -10.23 9.84
CA GLU A 72 -3.06 -11.60 9.91
C GLU A 72 -1.55 -11.63 9.70
N GLY A 73 -1.04 -10.97 8.66
CA GLY A 73 0.40 -10.90 8.40
C GLY A 73 1.16 -10.23 9.54
N PHE A 74 0.62 -9.11 10.06
CA PHE A 74 1.19 -8.45 11.21
C PHE A 74 1.20 -9.35 12.45
N ARG A 75 0.14 -10.12 12.70
CA ARG A 75 0.08 -11.08 13.80
C ARG A 75 1.11 -12.20 13.63
N ARG A 76 1.26 -12.78 12.43
CA ARG A 76 2.27 -13.82 12.15
C ARG A 76 3.68 -13.30 12.44
N GLU A 77 3.99 -12.09 11.98
CA GLU A 77 5.27 -11.43 12.23
C GLU A 77 5.53 -11.17 13.73
N VAL A 78 4.49 -10.78 14.48
CA VAL A 78 4.59 -10.60 15.94
C VAL A 78 4.84 -11.92 16.68
N ILE A 79 4.29 -13.03 16.18
CA ILE A 79 4.50 -14.37 16.76
C ILE A 79 5.91 -14.88 16.45
N ALA A 80 6.39 -14.65 15.23
CA ALA A 80 7.74 -15.07 14.80
C ALA A 80 8.86 -14.21 15.40
N SER A 81 8.56 -12.98 15.81
CA SER A 81 9.54 -12.03 16.33
C SER A 81 9.92 -12.29 17.79
N LYS A 82 11.15 -11.89 18.17
CA LYS A 82 11.61 -11.88 19.57
C LYS A 82 10.72 -10.99 20.46
N PRO A 83 10.63 -11.27 21.79
CA PRO A 83 9.80 -10.50 22.72
C PRO A 83 10.07 -8.98 22.74
N ASP A 84 11.32 -8.55 22.52
CA ASP A 84 11.71 -7.12 22.51
C ASP A 84 11.66 -6.46 21.11
N SER A 85 11.12 -7.17 20.13
CA SER A 85 11.01 -6.65 18.77
C SER A 85 10.13 -5.40 18.68
N ALA A 86 10.44 -4.52 17.71
CA ALA A 86 9.61 -3.36 17.41
C ALA A 86 8.18 -3.76 17.02
N ASN A 87 8.01 -4.88 16.31
CA ASN A 87 6.71 -5.43 15.95
C ASN A 87 5.88 -5.77 17.19
N ARG A 88 6.48 -6.40 18.22
CA ARG A 88 5.79 -6.71 19.48
C ARG A 88 5.37 -5.45 20.24
N ARG A 89 6.26 -4.45 20.33
CA ARG A 89 5.93 -3.14 20.94
C ARG A 89 4.77 -2.45 20.22
N ASN A 90 4.80 -2.42 18.89
CA ASN A 90 3.73 -1.84 18.08
C ASN A 90 2.40 -2.60 18.22
N TYR A 91 2.45 -3.92 18.40
CA TYR A 91 1.28 -4.76 18.65
C TYR A 91 0.65 -4.46 20.01
N GLU A 92 1.46 -4.33 21.07
CA GLU A 92 0.96 -3.97 22.40
C GLU A 92 0.35 -2.56 22.42
N LEU A 93 0.97 -1.59 21.74
CA LEU A 93 0.40 -0.26 21.54
C LEU A 93 -0.96 -0.32 20.83
N LEU A 94 -1.04 -1.08 19.73
CA LEU A 94 -2.28 -1.28 18.98
C LEU A 94 -3.35 -1.96 19.82
N ARG A 95 -2.98 -2.92 20.67
CA ARG A 95 -3.92 -3.64 21.54
C ARG A 95 -4.53 -2.71 22.59
N ARG A 96 -3.73 -1.82 23.19
CA ARG A 96 -4.14 -0.92 24.29
C ARG A 96 -4.98 0.26 23.79
N SER A 97 -4.61 0.87 22.67
CA SER A 97 -5.26 2.09 22.20
C SER A 97 -6.45 1.81 21.28
N LYS A 98 -7.65 2.25 21.66
CA LYS A 98 -8.85 2.16 20.81
C LYS A 98 -8.77 3.16 19.65
N THR A 99 -8.28 4.36 19.92
CA THR A 99 -8.13 5.43 18.93
C THR A 99 -7.16 5.04 17.82
N LEU A 100 -6.04 4.38 18.18
CA LEU A 100 -5.09 3.85 17.22
C LEU A 100 -5.68 2.74 16.34
N LYS A 101 -6.53 1.85 16.89
CA LYS A 101 -7.22 0.82 16.10
C LYS A 101 -8.12 1.45 15.04
N GLU A 102 -8.88 2.47 15.42
CA GLU A 102 -9.78 3.16 14.49
C GLU A 102 -8.99 3.91 13.43
N TYR A 103 -7.94 4.63 13.84
CA TYR A 103 -7.01 5.28 12.91
C TYR A 103 -6.41 4.29 11.91
N LEU A 104 -5.91 3.14 12.39
CA LEU A 104 -5.31 2.11 11.55
C LEU A 104 -6.34 1.55 10.57
N ARG A 105 -7.56 1.28 11.02
CA ARG A 105 -8.66 0.82 10.16
C ARG A 105 -8.93 1.80 9.03
N LEU A 106 -9.08 3.09 9.35
CA LEU A 106 -9.32 4.15 8.35
C LEU A 106 -8.13 4.31 7.41
N PHE A 107 -6.91 4.27 7.93
CA PHE A 107 -5.68 4.34 7.16
C PHE A 107 -5.56 3.20 6.14
N LEU A 108 -5.77 1.96 6.56
CA LEU A 108 -5.74 0.78 5.68
C LEU A 108 -6.85 0.86 4.63
N ARG A 109 -8.07 1.25 5.02
CA ARG A 109 -9.20 1.43 4.10
C ARG A 109 -8.90 2.50 3.04
N ARG A 110 -8.31 3.63 3.44
CA ARG A 110 -7.88 4.69 2.50
C ARG A 110 -6.81 4.17 1.54
N THR A 111 -5.83 3.44 2.06
CA THR A 111 -4.73 2.86 1.27
C THR A 111 -5.27 1.93 0.20
N TYR A 112 -6.23 1.06 0.56
CA TYR A 112 -6.92 0.22 -0.40
C TYR A 112 -7.55 1.01 -1.56
N PHE A 113 -8.31 2.08 -1.26
CA PHE A 113 -8.94 2.88 -2.32
C PHE A 113 -7.93 3.63 -3.20
N ARG A 114 -6.80 4.08 -2.64
CA ARG A 114 -5.72 4.71 -3.43
C ARG A 114 -5.06 3.74 -4.39
N TYR A 115 -4.88 2.49 -3.97
CA TYR A 115 -4.21 1.44 -4.74
C TYR A 115 -5.17 0.42 -5.35
N TYR A 116 -6.47 0.74 -5.44
CA TYR A 116 -7.51 -0.21 -5.86
C TYR A 116 -7.14 -0.91 -7.17
N ASP A 117 -6.75 -0.15 -8.20
CA ASP A 117 -6.47 -0.72 -9.52
C ASP A 117 -5.28 -1.71 -9.49
N ALA A 118 -4.33 -1.49 -8.58
CA ALA A 118 -3.15 -2.35 -8.42
C ALA A 118 -3.42 -3.60 -7.56
N LEU A 119 -4.42 -3.54 -6.68
CA LEU A 119 -4.78 -4.60 -5.73
C LEU A 119 -5.92 -5.49 -6.25
N SER A 120 -6.89 -4.92 -6.98
CA SER A 120 -8.11 -5.62 -7.39
C SER A 120 -7.98 -6.35 -8.72
N LYS A 121 -6.96 -6.04 -9.52
CA LYS A 121 -6.77 -6.63 -10.85
C LYS A 121 -5.88 -7.86 -10.76
N LYS A 122 -6.27 -8.93 -11.46
CA LYS A 122 -5.41 -10.10 -11.65
C LYS A 122 -4.19 -9.70 -12.46
N ARG A 123 -3.01 -9.93 -11.91
CA ARG A 123 -1.75 -9.71 -12.62
C ARG A 123 -1.47 -10.94 -13.51
N PRO A 124 -0.94 -10.75 -14.72
CA PRO A 124 -0.46 -11.86 -15.53
C PRO A 124 0.64 -12.60 -14.76
N LYS A 125 0.74 -13.92 -14.96
CA LYS A 125 1.86 -14.69 -14.40
C LYS A 125 3.18 -14.21 -15.00
N VAL A 126 4.30 -14.44 -14.30
CA VAL A 126 5.63 -14.07 -14.82
C VAL A 126 5.91 -14.75 -16.17
N GLU A 127 5.49 -16.01 -16.31
CA GLU A 127 5.57 -16.77 -17.56
C GLU A 127 4.77 -16.11 -18.69
N GLU A 128 3.55 -15.69 -18.39
CA GLU A 128 2.67 -15.00 -19.35
C GLU A 128 3.23 -13.61 -19.71
N ALA A 129 3.80 -12.88 -18.74
CA ALA A 129 4.39 -11.56 -18.95
C ALA A 129 5.68 -11.63 -19.80
N THR A 130 6.42 -12.73 -19.74
CA THR A 130 7.62 -12.96 -20.57
C THR A 130 7.28 -12.94 -22.06
N ILE A 131 6.09 -13.42 -22.44
CA ILE A 131 5.60 -13.39 -23.83
C ILE A 131 5.39 -11.93 -24.30
N TRP A 132 4.98 -11.04 -23.39
CA TRP A 132 4.66 -9.64 -23.71
C TRP A 132 5.87 -8.70 -23.73
N ILE A 133 6.89 -8.96 -22.91
CA ILE A 133 8.10 -8.10 -22.82
C ILE A 133 9.17 -8.49 -23.86
N GLY A 134 9.00 -9.63 -24.53
CA GLY A 134 9.93 -10.11 -25.54
C GLY A 134 10.95 -11.08 -24.96
N GLN A 135 11.28 -12.06 -25.80
CA GLN A 135 12.17 -13.19 -25.57
C GLN A 135 13.35 -12.92 -24.62
N GLN A 136 13.72 -13.94 -23.82
CA GLN A 136 14.97 -13.96 -23.03
C GLN A 136 16.25 -13.76 -23.89
N ASN A 137 16.15 -13.84 -25.22
CA ASN A 137 17.22 -13.64 -26.20
C ASN A 137 17.01 -12.39 -27.10
N ALA A 138 16.24 -11.39 -26.65
CA ALA A 138 16.26 -10.10 -27.32
C ALA A 138 17.57 -9.38 -26.97
N SER A 139 18.64 -9.69 -27.70
CA SER A 139 19.82 -8.84 -27.79
C SER A 139 19.39 -7.51 -28.40
N TRP A 140 18.87 -6.61 -27.58
CA TRP A 140 18.65 -5.22 -27.98
C TRP A 140 20.02 -4.60 -28.18
N GLY A 141 20.58 -4.81 -29.37
CA GLY A 141 21.71 -4.04 -29.84
C GLY A 141 21.40 -2.57 -29.58
N LEU A 142 22.32 -1.86 -28.96
CA LEU A 142 22.20 -0.45 -28.62
C LEU A 142 21.62 0.29 -29.84
N LEU A 143 20.38 0.77 -29.76
CA LEU A 143 19.76 1.55 -30.84
C LEU A 143 20.37 2.95 -30.85
N VAL A 144 21.54 3.06 -31.47
CA VAL A 144 22.16 4.35 -31.79
C VAL A 144 21.40 4.92 -32.99
N THR A 145 20.51 5.87 -32.74
CA THR A 145 19.87 6.62 -33.82
C THR A 145 20.78 7.78 -34.23
N PRO A 146 21.09 7.95 -35.53
CA PRO A 146 21.85 9.11 -35.98
C PRO A 146 21.03 10.39 -35.78
N ARG A 147 21.65 11.41 -35.18
CA ARG A 147 21.11 12.78 -35.22
C ARG A 147 21.26 13.31 -36.64
N PHE A 148 20.15 13.60 -37.32
CA PHE A 148 20.19 14.41 -38.53
C PHE A 148 20.58 15.83 -38.17
N ASN A 149 21.83 16.20 -38.46
CA ASN A 149 22.28 17.58 -38.38
C ASN A 149 21.75 18.31 -39.63
N LYS A 150 21.06 19.44 -39.46
CA LYS A 150 20.70 20.29 -40.60
C LYS A 150 21.99 20.88 -41.17
N VAL A 151 22.33 20.52 -42.39
CA VAL A 151 23.36 21.22 -43.16
C VAL A 151 22.75 22.58 -43.54
N THR A 152 23.22 23.63 -42.89
CA THR A 152 23.00 25.03 -43.30
C THR A 152 23.88 25.37 -44.48
#